data_AF-A0A7C7PFY2-F1
#
_entry.id   AF-A0A7C7PFY2-F1
#
_cell.length_a   1.000
_cell.length_b   1.000
_cell.length_c   1.000
_cell.angle_alpha   90.00
_cell.angle_beta   90.00
_cell.angle_gamma   90.00
#
_symmetry.space_group_name_H-M   'P 1'
#
loop_
_entity.id
_entity.type
_entity.pdbx_description
1 polymer ?
#
loop_
_entity_poly.entity_id
_entity_poly.type
_entity_poly.pdbx_seq_one_letter_code
_entity_poly.pdbx_strand_id
1 'polypeptide(L)'
;MSKLTYQLVSVWPMILRRSAAKWKLLSPVVLGVLLASVVMSGTVVFFDSLREIALDKSLERLSEKDVDVLLQANRGPTNIDEYRKLADRVEPVIEEFISPYAVSVTKAAKSATFFLSKPGSEEEAGIDARRAFVAYMPNLLENVVTDDGSGMPDPIEETDPEGVPIFRAIVPSDAAK
;
A
#
# COMPACT_ATOMS: atom_id res chain seq x y z
N MET A 1 -8.68 30.42 -32.43
CA MET A 1 -9.24 29.06 -32.23
C MET A 1 -10.69 28.90 -32.71
N SER A 2 -11.53 29.94 -32.77
CA SER A 2 -12.96 29.83 -33.17
C SER A 2 -13.23 29.45 -34.65
N LYS A 3 -12.32 29.75 -35.58
CA LYS A 3 -12.51 29.48 -37.02
C LYS A 3 -12.44 27.98 -37.37
N LEU A 4 -11.60 27.24 -36.63
CA LEU A 4 -11.30 25.83 -36.89
C LEU A 4 -12.42 24.93 -36.35
N THR A 5 -12.97 25.27 -35.18
CA THR A 5 -14.15 24.61 -34.62
C THR A 5 -15.39 24.85 -35.47
N TYR A 6 -15.59 26.07 -35.99
CA TYR A 6 -16.71 26.37 -36.89
C TYR A 6 -16.65 25.59 -38.21
N GLN A 7 -15.45 25.44 -38.80
CA GLN A 7 -15.28 24.61 -39.99
C GLN A 7 -15.51 23.13 -39.70
N LEU A 8 -15.01 22.59 -38.59
CA LEU A 8 -15.27 21.21 -38.19
C LEU A 8 -16.77 20.93 -38.03
N VAL A 9 -17.50 21.82 -37.35
CA VAL A 9 -18.95 21.70 -37.15
C VAL A 9 -19.71 21.79 -38.47
N SER A 10 -19.28 22.67 -39.39
CA SER A 10 -19.90 22.83 -40.71
C SER A 10 -19.69 21.62 -41.63
N VAL A 11 -18.55 20.95 -41.54
CA VAL A 11 -18.19 19.83 -42.44
C VAL A 11 -18.68 18.48 -41.88
N TRP A 12 -18.90 18.39 -40.57
CA TRP A 12 -19.43 17.21 -39.88
C TRP A 12 -20.69 16.57 -40.51
N PRO A 13 -21.79 17.32 -40.77
CA PRO A 13 -23.00 16.74 -41.37
C PRO A 13 -22.77 16.24 -42.80
N MET A 14 -21.82 16.83 -43.53
CA MET A 14 -21.48 16.44 -44.89
C MET A 14 -20.71 15.10 -44.91
N ILE A 15 -19.80 14.89 -43.95
CA ILE A 15 -19.08 13.63 -43.76
C ILE A 15 -20.06 12.53 -43.34
N LEU A 16 -20.93 12.79 -42.36
CA LEU A 16 -21.93 11.81 -41.90
C LEU A 16 -22.86 11.35 -43.02
N ARG A 17 -23.41 12.29 -43.80
CA ARG A 17 -24.28 11.97 -44.95
C ARG A 17 -23.54 11.14 -46.01
N ARG A 18 -22.27 11.45 -46.28
CA ARG A 18 -21.46 10.73 -47.26
C ARG A 18 -21.10 9.32 -46.79
N SER A 19 -20.81 9.16 -45.49
CA SER A 19 -20.56 7.86 -44.87
C SER A 19 -21.81 6.98 -44.85
N ALA A 20 -22.98 7.55 -44.54
CA ALA A 20 -24.25 6.84 -44.60
C ALA A 20 -24.62 6.40 -46.04
N ALA A 21 -24.36 7.25 -47.03
CA ALA A 21 -24.63 6.93 -48.45
C ALA A 21 -23.76 5.79 -49.00
N LYS A 22 -22.57 5.56 -48.43
CA LYS A 22 -21.62 4.49 -48.82
C LYS A 22 -21.49 3.39 -47.75
N TRP A 23 -22.52 3.18 -46.93
CA TRP A 23 -22.46 2.28 -45.76
C TRP A 23 -22.09 0.83 -46.10
N LYS A 24 -22.49 0.31 -47.26
CA LYS A 24 -22.12 -1.06 -47.71
C LYS A 24 -20.61 -1.27 -47.87
N LEU A 25 -19.85 -0.23 -48.18
CA LEU A 25 -18.39 -0.30 -48.33
C LEU A 25 -17.65 0.02 -47.02
N LEU A 26 -18.26 0.80 -46.12
CA LEU A 26 -17.66 1.18 -44.84
C LEU A 26 -17.92 0.15 -43.72
N SER A 27 -19.05 -0.54 -43.76
CA SER A 27 -19.43 -1.55 -42.76
C SER A 27 -18.34 -2.62 -42.51
N PRO A 28 -17.72 -3.22 -43.54
CA PRO A 28 -16.65 -4.22 -43.32
C PRO A 28 -15.43 -3.64 -42.60
N VAL A 29 -15.05 -2.39 -42.92
CA VAL A 29 -13.90 -1.72 -42.30
C VAL A 29 -14.20 -1.41 -40.84
N VAL A 30 -15.39 -0.88 -40.55
CA VAL A 30 -15.82 -0.58 -39.18
C VAL A 30 -15.90 -1.88 -38.36
N LEU A 31 -16.43 -2.96 -38.94
CA LEU A 31 -16.46 -4.27 -38.27
C LEU A 31 -15.05 -4.78 -37.95
N GLY A 32 -14.11 -4.66 -38.90
CA GLY A 32 -12.72 -5.08 -38.69
C GLY A 32 -12.03 -4.30 -37.58
N VAL A 33 -12.21 -2.97 -37.56
CA VAL A 33 -11.68 -2.12 -36.49
C VAL A 33 -12.32 -2.45 -35.14
N LEU A 34 -13.64 -2.61 -35.08
CA LEU A 34 -14.34 -3.00 -33.85
C LEU A 34 -13.87 -4.36 -33.34
N LEU A 35 -13.76 -5.36 -34.22
CA LEU A 35 -13.28 -6.69 -33.87
C LEU A 35 -11.85 -6.62 -33.32
N ALA A 36 -10.96 -5.90 -33.99
CA ALA A 36 -9.59 -5.72 -33.54
C ALA A 36 -9.52 -5.01 -32.18
N SER A 37 -10.30 -3.94 -31.99
CA SER A 37 -10.36 -3.20 -30.72
C SER A 37 -10.93 -4.05 -29.58
N VAL A 38 -11.98 -4.83 -29.84
CA VAL A 38 -12.59 -5.73 -28.83
C VAL A 38 -11.62 -6.84 -28.45
N VAL A 39 -10.93 -7.45 -29.42
CA VAL A 39 -9.94 -8.49 -29.11
C VAL A 39 -8.77 -7.89 -28.32
N MET A 40 -8.21 -6.77 -28.77
CA MET A 40 -7.07 -6.13 -28.09
C MET A 40 -7.41 -5.68 -26.66
N SER A 41 -8.57 -5.05 -26.47
CA SER A 41 -8.99 -4.58 -25.14
C SER A 41 -9.51 -5.73 -24.27
N GLY A 42 -10.26 -6.66 -24.84
CA GLY A 42 -10.90 -7.75 -24.10
C GLY A 42 -9.89 -8.76 -23.58
N THR A 43 -8.83 -9.05 -24.35
CA THR A 43 -7.77 -9.96 -23.91
C THR A 43 -7.01 -9.41 -22.69
N VAL A 44 -6.70 -8.11 -22.65
CA VAL A 44 -6.02 -7.49 -21.50
C VAL A 44 -6.87 -7.63 -20.24
N VAL A 45 -8.14 -7.20 -20.30
CA VAL A 45 -9.06 -7.26 -19.15
C VAL A 45 -9.27 -8.70 -18.68
N PHE A 46 -9.46 -9.63 -19.62
CA PHE A 46 -9.65 -11.05 -19.28
C PHE A 46 -8.43 -11.65 -18.56
N PHE A 47 -7.22 -11.35 -19.04
CA PHE A 47 -6.00 -11.84 -18.38
C PHE A 47 -5.77 -11.21 -17.01
N ASP A 48 -6.05 -9.91 -16.86
CA ASP A 48 -5.95 -9.23 -15.58
C ASP A 48 -6.90 -9.86 -14.55
N SER A 49 -8.16 -10.12 -14.93
CA SER A 49 -9.12 -10.80 -14.05
C SER A 49 -8.69 -12.24 -13.70
N LEU A 50 -8.18 -13.02 -14.66
CA LEU A 50 -7.68 -14.36 -14.35
C LEU A 50 -6.49 -14.33 -13.40
N ARG A 51 -5.58 -13.37 -13.58
CA ARG A 51 -4.42 -13.19 -12.72
C ARG A 51 -4.82 -12.83 -11.30
N GLU A 52 -5.78 -11.92 -11.15
CA GLU A 52 -6.31 -11.51 -9.85
C GLU A 52 -6.96 -12.69 -9.10
N ILE A 53 -7.84 -13.43 -9.77
CA ILE A 53 -8.47 -14.64 -9.18
C ILE A 53 -7.43 -15.69 -8.80
N ALA A 54 -6.41 -15.88 -9.65
CA ALA A 54 -5.34 -16.84 -9.37
C ALA A 54 -4.45 -16.39 -8.21
N LEU A 55 -4.23 -15.09 -8.04
CA LEU A 55 -3.48 -14.53 -6.92
C LEU A 55 -4.24 -14.73 -5.62
N ASP A 56 -5.51 -14.34 -5.58
CA ASP A 56 -6.39 -14.48 -4.42
C ASP A 56 -6.42 -15.93 -3.91
N LYS A 57 -6.67 -16.87 -4.82
CA LYS A 57 -6.69 -18.30 -4.52
C LYS A 57 -5.33 -18.87 -4.11
N SER A 58 -4.23 -18.25 -4.56
CA SER A 58 -2.88 -18.63 -4.14
C SER A 58 -2.60 -18.14 -2.72
N LEU A 59 -3.04 -16.93 -2.39
CA LEU A 59 -2.90 -16.33 -1.06
C LEU A 59 -3.72 -17.08 -0.01
N GLU A 60 -4.96 -17.48 -0.31
CA GLU A 60 -5.82 -18.28 0.59
C GLU A 60 -5.21 -19.63 1.02
N ARG A 61 -4.29 -20.18 0.23
CA ARG A 61 -3.68 -21.50 0.49
C ARG A 61 -2.44 -21.43 1.36
N LEU A 62 -1.88 -20.23 1.56
CA LEU A 62 -0.68 -20.03 2.35
C LEU A 62 -1.07 -19.81 3.83
N SER A 63 -0.21 -20.29 4.73
CA SER A 63 -0.34 -19.99 6.17
C SER A 63 0.03 -18.53 6.41
N GLU A 64 -0.62 -17.85 7.36
CA GLU A 64 -0.37 -16.43 7.67
C GLU A 64 1.13 -16.09 7.80
N LYS A 65 1.91 -16.98 8.41
CA LYS A 65 3.36 -16.79 8.63
C LYS A 65 4.21 -16.88 7.36
N ASP A 66 3.69 -17.49 6.30
CA ASP A 66 4.39 -17.67 5.02
C ASP A 66 4.04 -16.56 4.00
N VAL A 67 3.08 -15.68 4.33
CA VAL A 67 2.61 -14.58 3.45
C VAL A 67 3.19 -13.22 3.84
N ASP A 68 3.86 -13.11 4.99
CA ASP A 68 4.45 -11.85 5.45
C ASP A 68 5.55 -11.35 4.48
N VAL A 69 5.24 -10.26 3.78
CA VAL A 69 6.17 -9.60 2.85
C VAL A 69 6.95 -8.52 3.59
N LEU A 70 8.26 -8.74 3.76
CA LEU A 70 9.17 -7.73 4.29
C LEU A 70 9.68 -6.83 3.16
N LEU A 71 9.18 -5.60 3.09
CA LEU A 71 9.73 -4.56 2.23
C LEU A 71 10.82 -3.78 2.99
N GLN A 72 12.07 -3.89 2.56
CA GLN A 72 13.20 -3.18 3.19
C GLN A 72 13.93 -2.30 2.18
N ALA A 73 14.17 -1.03 2.53
CA ALA A 73 15.07 -0.17 1.78
C ALA A 73 16.53 -0.62 2.00
N ASN A 74 17.31 -0.67 0.91
CA ASN A 74 18.75 -1.00 0.96
C ASN A 74 19.55 -0.02 1.81
N ARG A 75 19.12 1.25 1.86
CA ARG A 75 19.72 2.29 2.67
C ARG A 75 18.62 3.00 3.45
N GLY A 76 18.73 2.99 4.77
CA GLY A 76 17.84 3.74 5.64
C GLY A 76 18.08 5.25 5.51
N PRO A 77 17.04 6.08 5.68
CA PRO A 77 17.20 7.54 5.68
C PRO A 77 18.04 7.98 6.88
N THR A 78 18.93 8.94 6.66
CA THR A 78 19.78 9.51 7.72
C THR A 78 19.23 10.80 8.30
N ASN A 79 18.26 11.41 7.63
CA ASN A 79 17.54 12.60 8.09
C ASN A 79 16.06 12.54 7.68
N ILE A 80 15.28 13.50 8.17
CA ILE A 80 13.83 13.55 7.92
C ILE A 80 13.48 13.85 6.45
N ASP A 81 14.32 14.60 5.73
CA ASP A 81 14.06 14.96 4.34
C ASP A 81 14.31 13.79 3.39
N GLU A 82 15.31 12.96 3.67
CA GLU A 82 15.54 11.67 3.01
C GLU A 82 14.43 10.69 3.31
N TYR A 83 13.94 10.66 4.57
CA TYR A 83 12.80 9.83 4.94
C TYR A 83 11.56 10.22 4.13
N ARG A 84 11.22 11.50 4.05
CA ARG A 84 10.08 11.99 3.25
C ARG A 84 10.20 11.61 1.79
N LYS A 85 11.36 11.83 1.16
CA LYS A 85 11.59 11.43 -0.24
C LYS A 85 11.45 9.93 -0.48
N LEU A 86 11.83 9.12 0.51
CA LEU A 86 11.66 7.68 0.44
C LEU A 86 10.19 7.29 0.63
N ALA A 87 9.51 7.85 1.62
CA ALA A 87 8.09 7.63 1.89
C ALA A 87 7.24 8.03 0.67
N ASP A 88 7.43 9.23 0.11
CA ASP A 88 6.70 9.71 -1.07
C ASP A 88 6.82 8.80 -2.29
N ARG A 89 7.86 7.95 -2.36
CA ARG A 89 8.06 6.98 -3.44
C ARG A 89 7.50 5.59 -3.13
N VAL A 90 7.53 5.20 -1.85
CA VAL A 90 7.16 3.84 -1.42
C VAL A 90 5.67 3.77 -1.06
N GLU A 91 5.16 4.81 -0.39
CA GLU A 91 3.77 4.92 0.05
C GLU A 91 2.76 4.69 -1.09
N PRO A 92 2.90 5.33 -2.27
CA PRO A 92 1.93 5.13 -3.36
C PRO A 92 1.97 3.70 -3.91
N VAL A 93 3.16 3.08 -3.93
CA VAL A 93 3.32 1.70 -4.40
C VAL A 93 2.66 0.73 -3.43
N ILE A 94 2.80 0.97 -2.13
CA ILE A 94 2.11 0.19 -1.09
C ILE A 94 0.60 0.37 -1.23
N GLU A 95 0.12 1.59 -1.40
CA GLU A 95 -1.30 1.91 -1.49
C GLU A 95 -1.96 1.31 -2.74
N GLU A 96 -1.31 1.40 -3.90
CA GLU A 96 -1.84 0.91 -5.18
C GLU A 96 -1.75 -0.61 -5.31
N PHE A 97 -0.62 -1.23 -4.93
CA PHE A 97 -0.34 -2.63 -5.27
C PHE A 97 -0.42 -3.61 -4.09
N ILE A 98 -0.19 -3.16 -2.86
CA ILE A 98 -0.09 -4.05 -1.69
C ILE A 98 -1.34 -3.97 -0.83
N SER A 99 -1.83 -2.76 -0.57
CA SER A 99 -2.95 -2.51 0.35
C SER A 99 -4.26 -3.21 -0.03
N PRO A 100 -4.62 -3.39 -1.32
CA PRO A 100 -5.83 -4.15 -1.69
C PRO A 100 -5.80 -5.62 -1.25
N TYR A 101 -4.61 -6.19 -1.04
CA TYR A 101 -4.41 -7.60 -0.70
C TYR A 101 -3.86 -7.81 0.73
N ALA A 102 -3.50 -6.73 1.44
CA ALA A 102 -2.87 -6.80 2.75
C ALA A 102 -3.90 -6.62 3.87
N VAL A 103 -3.85 -7.50 4.89
CA VAL A 103 -4.64 -7.35 6.11
C VAL A 103 -4.17 -6.15 6.94
N SER A 104 -2.86 -5.95 7.03
CA SER A 104 -2.26 -4.80 7.69
C SER A 104 -0.91 -4.45 7.07
N VAL A 105 -0.52 -3.19 7.18
CA VAL A 105 0.81 -2.71 6.77
C VAL A 105 1.46 -2.04 7.96
N THR A 106 2.54 -2.64 8.46
CA THR A 106 3.31 -2.10 9.59
C THR A 106 4.61 -1.49 9.11
N LYS A 107 4.93 -0.28 9.59
CA LYS A 107 6.17 0.43 9.27
C LYS A 107 7.14 0.38 10.45
N ALA A 108 8.38 -0.05 10.19
CA ALA A 108 9.43 -0.07 11.20
C ALA A 108 10.77 0.41 10.62
N ALA A 109 11.57 1.09 11.45
CA ALA A 109 12.98 1.36 11.19
C ALA A 109 13.82 0.16 11.63
N LYS A 110 14.66 -0.36 10.74
CA LYS A 110 15.73 -1.28 11.15
C LYS A 110 16.92 -0.47 11.67
N SER A 111 17.37 -0.76 12.88
CA SER A 111 18.59 -0.13 13.40
C SER A 111 19.84 -0.80 12.81
N ALA A 112 20.81 0.02 12.43
CA ALA A 112 22.14 -0.45 12.03
C ALA A 112 23.07 -0.74 13.22
N THR A 113 22.70 -0.32 14.44
CA THR A 113 23.59 -0.31 15.61
C THR A 113 23.06 -1.12 16.79
N PHE A 114 21.75 -1.33 16.89
CA PHE A 114 21.15 -2.08 18.00
C PHE A 114 20.94 -3.55 17.60
N PHE A 115 21.38 -4.45 18.47
CA PHE A 115 21.08 -5.89 18.40
C PHE A 115 20.01 -6.23 19.41
N LEU A 116 19.21 -7.26 19.11
CA LEU A 116 18.17 -7.72 20.02
C LEU A 116 18.76 -8.80 20.95
N SER A 117 18.55 -8.66 22.26
CA SER A 117 18.88 -9.69 23.25
C SER A 117 17.80 -9.79 24.31
N LYS A 118 17.76 -10.92 25.03
CA LYS A 118 16.89 -11.04 26.21
C LYS A 118 17.52 -10.28 27.38
N PRO A 119 16.70 -9.70 28.28
CA PRO A 119 17.21 -9.11 29.52
C PRO A 119 18.03 -10.13 30.32
N GLY A 120 19.25 -9.78 30.71
CA GLY A 120 20.20 -10.67 31.40
C GLY A 120 21.08 -11.53 30.48
N SER A 121 20.94 -11.40 29.16
CA SER A 121 21.79 -12.08 28.16
C SER A 121 22.42 -11.07 27.19
N GLU A 122 22.72 -9.86 27.66
CA GLU A 122 23.27 -8.77 26.85
C GLU A 122 24.65 -9.09 26.27
N GLU A 123 25.41 -9.99 26.90
CA GLU A 123 26.70 -10.48 26.39
C GLU A 123 26.56 -11.26 25.07
N GLU A 124 25.36 -11.80 24.80
CA GLU A 124 25.05 -12.50 23.54
C GLU A 124 24.61 -11.53 22.43
N ALA A 125 24.40 -10.25 22.75
CA ALA A 125 23.96 -9.25 21.77
C ALA A 125 25.01 -9.05 20.67
N GLY A 126 24.61 -9.26 19.42
CA GLY A 126 25.50 -9.14 18.26
C GLY A 126 26.28 -10.40 17.89
N ILE A 127 26.13 -11.49 18.65
CA ILE A 127 26.56 -12.82 18.22
C ILE A 127 25.68 -13.30 17.05
N ASP A 128 24.38 -13.01 17.12
CA ASP A 128 23.48 -13.17 15.99
C ASP A 128 23.36 -11.86 15.17
N ALA A 129 23.09 -12.01 13.88
CA ALA A 129 22.90 -10.87 12.98
C ALA A 129 21.50 -10.23 13.11
N ARG A 130 20.71 -10.58 14.14
CA ARG A 130 19.34 -10.07 14.30
C ARG A 130 19.40 -8.65 14.87
N ARG A 131 19.22 -7.69 13.97
CA ARG A 131 19.13 -6.27 14.30
C ARG A 131 17.80 -5.97 14.95
N ALA A 132 17.81 -5.03 15.91
CA ALA A 132 16.60 -4.49 16.47
C ALA A 132 15.84 -3.67 15.43
N PHE A 133 14.52 -3.83 15.44
CA PHE A 133 13.59 -2.96 14.72
C PHE A 133 12.98 -1.99 15.71
N VAL A 134 12.94 -0.72 15.33
CA VAL A 134 12.21 0.34 16.02
C VAL A 134 10.92 0.53 15.24
N ALA A 135 9.80 0.05 15.79
CA ALA A 135 8.50 0.32 15.20
C ALA A 135 8.19 1.82 15.35
N TYR A 136 7.81 2.47 14.25
CA TYR A 136 7.33 3.85 14.31
C TYR A 136 5.84 3.80 14.62
N MET A 137 5.44 4.45 15.72
CA MET A 137 4.04 4.63 16.09
C MET A 137 3.71 6.11 15.90
N PRO A 138 3.38 6.56 14.68
CA PRO A 138 3.21 7.98 14.37
C PRO A 138 2.10 8.65 15.19
N ASN A 139 1.09 7.87 15.60
CA ASN A 139 -0.04 8.34 16.40
C ASN A 139 0.05 7.87 17.85
N LEU A 140 1.25 7.50 18.34
CA LEU A 140 1.39 7.03 19.73
C LEU A 140 0.80 8.05 20.70
N LEU A 141 1.22 9.31 20.57
CA LEU A 141 0.82 10.39 21.47
C LEU A 141 -0.69 10.65 21.43
N GLU A 142 -1.33 10.47 20.28
CA GLU A 142 -2.79 10.64 20.12
C GLU A 142 -3.58 9.51 20.81
N ASN A 143 -2.93 8.35 21.01
CA ASN A 143 -3.51 7.19 21.68
C ASN A 143 -3.02 7.02 23.12
N VAL A 144 -2.23 7.96 23.65
CA VAL A 144 -1.85 7.97 25.07
C VAL A 144 -3.02 8.53 25.87
N VAL A 145 -3.64 7.67 26.69
CA VAL A 145 -4.61 8.09 27.70
C VAL A 145 -3.91 8.15 29.05
N THR A 146 -3.92 9.32 29.67
CA THR A 146 -3.46 9.50 31.05
C THR A 146 -4.65 9.31 31.99
N ASP A 147 -4.52 8.38 32.93
CA ASP A 147 -5.50 8.15 33.98
C ASP A 147 -4.84 8.40 35.35
N ASP A 148 -5.58 9.01 36.28
CA ASP A 148 -5.14 9.28 37.65
C ASP A 148 -5.25 7.99 38.48
N GLY A 149 -4.48 6.98 38.09
CA GLY A 149 -4.42 5.69 38.76
C GLY A 149 -3.38 5.63 39.89
N SER A 150 -3.70 4.98 41.01
CA SER A 150 -2.82 4.89 42.18
C SER A 150 -2.09 3.54 42.33
N GLY A 151 -1.92 2.78 41.25
CA GLY A 151 -1.44 1.39 41.33
C GLY A 151 -0.46 1.00 40.24
N MET A 152 0.42 0.04 40.54
CA MET A 152 1.26 -0.60 39.53
C MET A 152 0.36 -1.30 38.51
N PRO A 153 0.52 -1.08 37.20
CA PRO A 153 -0.25 -1.81 36.22
C PRO A 153 0.06 -3.30 36.33
N ASP A 154 -0.98 -4.13 36.22
CA ASP A 154 -0.79 -5.57 36.13
C ASP A 154 0.05 -5.89 34.88
N PRO A 155 1.02 -6.81 34.96
CA PRO A 155 1.95 -7.13 33.86
C PRO A 155 1.28 -7.88 32.70
N ILE A 156 -0.06 -7.89 32.63
CA ILE A 156 -0.80 -8.59 31.59
C ILE A 156 -0.67 -7.79 30.30
N GLU A 157 -0.24 -8.44 29.23
CA GLU A 157 -0.38 -7.94 27.86
C GLU A 157 -1.89 -7.86 27.55
N GLU A 158 -2.51 -6.74 27.94
CA GLU A 158 -3.90 -6.47 27.64
C GLU A 158 -4.00 -6.12 26.16
N THR A 159 -5.02 -6.66 25.50
CA THR A 159 -5.24 -6.45 24.07
C THR A 159 -6.65 -5.91 23.90
N ASP A 160 -6.82 -4.88 23.07
CA ASP A 160 -8.16 -4.44 22.66
C ASP A 160 -8.87 -5.55 21.84
N PRO A 161 -10.22 -5.57 21.75
CA PRO A 161 -10.99 -6.41 20.82
C PRO A 161 -10.44 -6.52 19.38
N GLU A 162 -9.70 -5.52 18.88
CA GLU A 162 -9.06 -5.60 17.56
C GLU A 162 -7.66 -6.27 17.56
N GLY A 163 -7.18 -6.76 18.69
CA GLY A 163 -5.87 -7.41 18.79
C GLY A 163 -4.69 -6.43 18.95
N VAL A 164 -4.97 -5.15 19.25
CA VAL A 164 -3.93 -4.13 19.48
C VAL A 164 -3.39 -4.24 20.92
N PRO A 165 -2.05 -4.37 21.11
CA PRO A 165 -1.46 -4.47 22.44
C PRO A 165 -1.55 -3.13 23.18
N ILE A 166 -2.05 -3.19 24.42
CA ILE A 166 -2.19 -2.07 25.34
C ILE A 166 -1.03 -2.12 26.34
N PHE A 167 -0.22 -1.07 26.34
CA PHE A 167 0.88 -0.91 27.30
C PHE A 167 0.50 0.13 28.34
N ARG A 168 0.53 -0.25 29.62
CA ARG A 168 0.45 0.71 30.74
C ARG A 168 1.83 0.92 31.36
N ALA A 169 2.17 2.18 31.56
CA ALA A 169 3.39 2.61 32.22
C ALA A 169 3.08 3.67 33.28
N ILE A 170 3.84 3.66 34.38
CA ILE A 170 3.75 4.70 35.40
C ILE A 170 4.75 5.79 35.05
N VAL A 171 4.28 7.03 35.05
CA VAL A 171 5.12 8.22 34.92
C VAL A 171 4.96 9.10 36.15
N PRO A 172 6.03 9.77 36.62
CA PRO A 172 5.91 10.79 37.67
C PRO A 172 4.91 11.87 37.23
N SER A 173 4.14 12.41 38.18
CA SER A 173 3.16 13.49 37.96
C SER A 173 3.75 14.70 37.21
N ASP A 174 5.04 14.92 37.39
CA ASP A 174 5.79 16.05 36.88
C ASP A 174 6.14 15.88 35.40
N ALA A 175 6.20 14.63 34.94
CA ALA A 175 6.51 14.22 33.57
C ALA A 175 5.25 13.89 32.74
N ALA A 176 4.07 13.84 33.37
CA ALA A 176 2.79 13.53 32.73
C ALA A 176 2.08 14.76 32.09
N LYS A 177 2.82 15.85 31.84
CA LYS A 177 2.32 17.11 31.27
C LYS A 177 2.66 17.28 29.80
#